data_AF-A0A1Y2MII3-F1
#
_entry.id   AF-A0A1Y2MII3-F1
#
_cell.length_a   1.000
_cell.length_b   1.000
_cell.length_c   1.000
_cell.angle_alpha   90.00
_cell.angle_beta   90.00
_cell.angle_gamma   90.00
#
_symmetry.space_group_name_H-M   'P 1'
#
loop_
_entity.id
_entity.type
_entity.pdbx_description
1 polymer ?
#
loop_
_entity_poly.entity_id
_entity_poly.type
_entity_poly.pdbx_seq_one_letter_code
_entity_poly.pdbx_strand_id
1 'polypeptide(L)'
;MISGFDVANDRLRVLATGATGSDDLTVDVLVPATGFRPDLSILSELRLELDPAVDAPRQLGPLIDPEFHSCGSVEPHGEKALSHPEPGFYIVGMKSYGRAPTFLMATGYEQVRSIAAALAGDREAADAVHLDLPETGVCSADLSASCDAPTEPQLVTAGTPAPTSPTCC
;
A
#
# COMPACT_ATOMS: atom_id res chain seq x y z
N MET A 1 17.84 9.37 -4.76
CA MET A 1 18.12 7.96 -4.49
C MET A 1 19.16 7.87 -3.38
N ILE A 2 18.93 7.05 -2.35
CA ILE A 2 19.94 6.79 -1.31
C ILE A 2 20.86 5.67 -1.80
N SER A 3 22.17 5.89 -1.78
CA SER A 3 23.18 4.94 -2.27
C SER A 3 23.97 4.26 -1.15
N GLY A 4 23.90 4.80 0.08
CA GLY A 4 24.49 4.20 1.26
C GLY A 4 24.13 4.97 2.53
N PHE A 5 24.28 4.30 3.67
CA PHE A 5 24.20 4.93 4.98
C PHE A 5 25.10 4.20 5.96
N ASP A 6 25.65 4.94 6.92
CA ASP A 6 26.49 4.42 8.00
C ASP A 6 26.17 5.16 9.32
N VAL A 7 26.54 4.53 10.43
CA VAL A 7 26.35 5.13 11.76
C VAL A 7 27.62 5.92 12.11
N ALA A 8 27.46 7.21 12.40
CA ALA A 8 28.54 8.12 12.79
C ALA A 8 28.09 9.02 13.95
N ASN A 9 28.83 8.99 15.07
CA ASN A 9 28.59 9.82 16.25
C ASN A 9 27.13 9.78 16.76
N ASP A 10 26.60 8.56 16.96
CA ASP A 10 25.21 8.31 17.37
C ASP A 10 24.12 8.84 16.41
N ARG A 11 24.50 9.26 15.20
CA ARG A 11 23.60 9.68 14.12
C ARG A 11 23.83 8.84 12.86
N LEU A 12 22.93 8.95 11.90
CA LEU A 12 23.05 8.32 10.59
C LEU A 12 23.63 9.31 9.58
N ARG A 13 24.70 8.90 8.93
CA ARG A 13 25.23 9.55 7.74
C ARG A 13 24.61 8.88 6.52
N VAL A 14 23.99 9.66 5.62
CA VAL A 14 23.25 9.16 4.46
C VAL A 14 23.80 9.78 3.19
N LEU A 15 24.23 8.92 2.27
CA LEU A 15 24.64 9.31 0.93
C LEU A 15 23.41 9.30 0.02
N ALA A 16 23.01 10.47 -0.45
CA ALA A 16 21.87 10.63 -1.32
C ALA A 16 22.28 11.27 -2.64
N THR A 17 21.72 10.81 -3.74
CA THR A 17 21.83 11.44 -5.06
C THR A 17 20.48 12.04 -5.43
N GLY A 18 20.41 13.37 -5.48
CA GLY A 18 19.26 14.14 -5.94
C GLY A 18 19.45 14.61 -7.39
N ALA A 19 18.50 15.39 -7.90
CA ALA A 19 18.59 15.98 -9.24
C ALA A 19 19.77 16.96 -9.39
N THR A 20 20.25 17.52 -8.28
CA THR A 20 21.31 18.54 -8.22
C THR A 20 22.71 17.97 -7.95
N GLY A 21 22.84 16.68 -7.70
CA GLY A 21 24.11 16.04 -7.38
C GLY A 21 24.02 15.04 -6.24
N SER A 22 25.17 14.72 -5.65
CA SER A 22 25.24 13.85 -4.46
C SER A 22 25.44 14.70 -3.22
N ASP A 23 24.64 14.42 -2.20
CA ASP A 23 24.62 15.06 -0.90
C ASP A 23 24.98 14.05 0.20
N ASP A 24 25.60 14.57 1.25
CA ASP A 24 25.94 13.85 2.47
C ASP A 24 25.14 14.45 3.62
N LEU A 25 24.16 13.70 4.11
CA LEU A 25 23.17 14.15 5.08
C LEU A 25 23.41 13.48 6.43
N THR A 26 23.43 14.26 7.51
CA THR A 26 23.41 13.72 8.88
C THR A 26 22.00 13.80 9.44
N VAL A 27 21.39 12.66 9.74
CA VAL A 27 20.02 12.54 10.25
C VAL A 27 19.96 11.67 11.50
N ASP A 28 18.95 11.88 12.33
CA ASP A 28 18.73 11.07 13.54
C ASP A 28 18.01 9.76 13.22
N VAL A 29 17.12 9.77 12.22
CA VAL A 29 16.28 8.63 11.84
C VAL A 29 16.19 8.55 10.31
N LEU A 30 16.30 7.33 9.78
CA LEU A 30 16.03 7.01 8.38
C LEU A 30 14.85 6.03 8.31
N VAL A 31 13.76 6.42 7.64
CA VAL A 31 12.55 5.59 7.47
C VAL A 31 12.44 5.14 6.01
N PRO A 32 12.76 3.88 5.68
CA PRO A 32 12.61 3.37 4.31
C PRO A 32 11.15 3.08 3.98
N ALA A 33 10.51 3.95 3.20
CA ALA A 33 9.16 3.74 2.66
C ALA A 33 9.21 3.15 1.23
N THR A 34 10.02 2.10 1.02
CA THR A 34 10.32 1.53 -0.30
C THR A 34 9.36 0.42 -0.75
N GLY A 35 8.18 0.34 -0.12
CA GLY A 35 7.19 -0.70 -0.37
C GLY A 35 7.49 -2.03 0.32
N PHE A 36 6.69 -3.06 0.01
CA PHE A 36 6.82 -4.42 0.53
C PHE A 36 6.55 -5.44 -0.58
N ARG A 37 6.86 -6.71 -0.32
CA ARG A 37 6.55 -7.86 -1.17
C ARG A 37 6.10 -9.03 -0.28
N PRO A 38 5.09 -9.82 -0.66
CA PRO A 38 4.73 -11.01 0.10
C PRO A 38 5.85 -12.06 0.07
N ASP A 39 6.06 -12.73 1.20
CA ASP A 39 6.88 -13.94 1.26
C ASP A 39 6.06 -15.13 0.74
N LEU A 40 6.46 -15.65 -0.41
CA LEU A 40 5.81 -16.78 -1.09
C LEU A 40 6.54 -18.10 -0.86
N SER A 41 7.62 -18.13 -0.05
CA SER A 41 8.43 -19.34 0.17
C SER A 41 7.62 -20.52 0.69
N ILE A 42 6.63 -20.26 1.56
CA ILE A 42 5.72 -21.29 2.09
C ILE A 42 4.82 -21.93 1.02
N LEU A 43 4.70 -21.31 -0.16
CA LEU A 43 3.87 -21.76 -1.28
C LEU A 43 4.70 -22.40 -2.41
N SER A 44 5.99 -22.70 -2.18
CA SER A 44 6.92 -23.14 -3.24
C SER A 44 6.51 -24.42 -3.96
N GLU A 45 5.76 -25.30 -3.29
CA GLU A 45 5.29 -26.57 -3.84
C GLU A 45 3.92 -26.47 -4.53
N LEU A 46 3.27 -25.30 -4.49
CA LEU A 46 1.97 -25.08 -5.12
C LEU A 46 2.14 -24.57 -6.55
N ARG A 47 1.19 -24.93 -7.41
CA ARG A 47 1.14 -24.42 -8.78
C ARG A 47 0.54 -23.03 -8.79
N LEU A 48 1.40 -22.01 -8.76
CA LEU A 48 1.02 -20.60 -8.83
C LEU A 48 1.18 -20.04 -10.24
N GLU A 49 0.31 -19.10 -10.60
CA GLU A 49 0.48 -18.19 -11.73
C GLU A 49 0.54 -16.76 -11.20
N LEU A 50 1.70 -16.12 -11.35
CA LEU A 50 1.96 -14.78 -10.86
C LEU A 50 2.29 -13.84 -12.03
N ASP A 51 1.83 -12.61 -11.93
CA ASP A 51 2.23 -11.52 -12.80
C ASP A 51 3.70 -11.14 -12.53
N PRO A 52 4.55 -11.01 -13.55
CA PRO A 52 5.98 -10.76 -13.36
C PRO A 52 6.32 -9.35 -12.90
N ALA A 53 5.43 -8.36 -13.10
CA ALA A 53 5.68 -6.97 -12.71
C ALA A 53 5.39 -6.76 -11.23
N VAL A 54 4.23 -7.26 -10.77
CA VAL A 54 3.73 -6.98 -9.42
C VAL A 54 3.74 -8.18 -8.47
N ASP A 55 4.08 -9.39 -8.90
CA ASP A 55 4.00 -10.62 -8.08
C ASP A 55 2.59 -10.90 -7.50
N ALA A 56 1.55 -10.44 -8.19
CA ALA A 56 0.14 -10.70 -7.89
C ALA A 56 -0.37 -11.92 -8.68
N PRO A 57 -1.54 -12.51 -8.37
CA PRO A 57 -2.20 -13.45 -9.28
C PRO A 57 -2.26 -12.90 -10.70
N ARG A 58 -1.92 -13.73 -11.70
CA ARG A 58 -1.70 -13.30 -13.08
C ARG A 58 -2.86 -12.51 -13.70
N GLN A 59 -4.10 -12.88 -13.38
CA GLN A 59 -5.29 -12.17 -13.89
C GLN A 59 -5.52 -10.84 -13.18
N LEU A 60 -5.05 -10.71 -11.94
CA LEU A 60 -5.16 -9.48 -11.15
C LEU A 60 -4.10 -8.45 -11.53
N GLY A 61 -2.86 -8.87 -11.84
CA GLY A 61 -1.72 -7.98 -12.10
C GLY A 61 -2.02 -6.76 -12.97
N PRO A 62 -2.57 -6.95 -14.20
CA PRO A 62 -2.91 -5.83 -15.08
C PRO A 62 -3.93 -4.84 -14.54
N LEU A 63 -4.77 -5.23 -13.57
CA LEU A 63 -5.82 -4.38 -12.99
C LEU A 63 -5.29 -3.47 -11.87
N ILE A 64 -4.12 -3.80 -11.31
CA ILE A 64 -3.57 -3.15 -10.10
C ILE A 64 -2.16 -2.60 -10.32
N ASP A 65 -1.66 -2.67 -11.55
CA ASP A 65 -0.33 -2.18 -11.90
C ASP A 65 -0.22 -0.67 -11.60
N PRO A 66 0.68 -0.25 -10.69
CA PRO A 66 0.82 1.14 -10.31
C PRO A 66 1.32 2.05 -11.43
N GLU A 67 1.84 1.50 -12.54
CA GLU A 67 2.18 2.30 -13.73
C GLU A 67 0.92 2.85 -14.43
N PHE A 68 -0.21 2.16 -14.30
CA PHE A 68 -1.46 2.48 -15.02
C PHE A 68 -2.64 2.82 -14.11
N HIS A 69 -2.64 2.33 -12.86
CA HIS A 69 -3.77 2.47 -11.95
C HIS A 69 -3.38 3.18 -10.64
N SER A 70 -4.33 3.99 -10.16
CA SER A 70 -4.32 4.59 -8.82
C SER A 70 -5.34 3.88 -7.93
N CYS A 71 -5.30 4.12 -6.62
CA CYS A 71 -6.18 3.41 -5.67
C CYS A 71 -7.69 3.63 -5.85
N GLY A 72 -8.13 4.63 -6.64
CA GLY A 72 -9.54 4.84 -6.99
C GLY A 72 -9.93 4.31 -8.38
N SER A 73 -8.97 3.88 -9.20
CA SER A 73 -9.21 3.46 -10.60
C SER A 73 -9.05 1.96 -10.82
N VAL A 74 -9.00 1.18 -9.75
CA VAL A 74 -8.90 -0.28 -9.78
C VAL A 74 -10.31 -0.84 -9.82
N GLU A 75 -10.62 -1.63 -10.85
CA GLU A 75 -11.91 -2.29 -10.95
C GLU A 75 -12.11 -3.30 -9.81
N PRO A 76 -13.35 -3.46 -9.32
CA PRO A 76 -13.72 -4.57 -8.48
C PRO A 76 -13.33 -5.93 -9.05
N HIS A 77 -12.79 -6.81 -8.22
CA HIS A 77 -12.28 -8.12 -8.65
C HIS A 77 -12.50 -9.16 -7.56
N GLY A 78 -13.00 -10.32 -8.00
CA GLY A 78 -13.35 -11.45 -7.15
C GLY A 78 -12.52 -12.71 -7.44
N GLU A 79 -13.10 -13.84 -7.08
CA GLU A 79 -12.50 -15.19 -7.13
C GLU A 79 -11.72 -15.48 -8.41
N LYS A 80 -12.31 -15.19 -9.57
CA LYS A 80 -11.72 -15.51 -10.86
C LYS A 80 -10.36 -14.84 -11.06
N ALA A 81 -10.23 -13.57 -10.67
CA ALA A 81 -8.98 -12.81 -10.80
C ALA A 81 -7.89 -13.30 -9.84
N LEU A 82 -8.27 -13.99 -8.77
CA LEU A 82 -7.40 -14.49 -7.69
C LEU A 82 -7.06 -15.97 -7.84
N SER A 83 -7.64 -16.64 -8.85
CA SER A 83 -7.47 -18.06 -9.07
C SER A 83 -6.06 -18.41 -9.56
N HIS A 84 -5.59 -19.57 -9.14
CA HIS A 84 -4.33 -20.17 -9.58
C HIS A 84 -4.58 -21.53 -10.23
N PRO A 85 -3.59 -22.09 -10.97
CA PRO A 85 -3.68 -23.46 -11.47
C PRO A 85 -3.89 -24.51 -10.38
N GLU A 86 -3.48 -24.25 -9.14
CA GLU A 86 -3.81 -25.08 -7.99
C GLU A 86 -5.31 -24.98 -7.63
N PRO A 87 -6.10 -26.07 -7.74
CA PRO A 87 -7.54 -26.00 -7.55
C PRO A 87 -7.93 -25.63 -6.11
N GLY A 88 -8.86 -24.69 -5.98
CA GLY A 88 -9.37 -24.26 -4.68
C GLY A 88 -8.36 -23.48 -3.83
N PHE A 89 -7.23 -23.06 -4.41
CA PHE A 89 -6.23 -22.23 -3.76
C PHE A 89 -6.31 -20.79 -4.26
N TYR A 90 -6.24 -19.84 -3.33
CA TYR A 90 -6.32 -18.41 -3.61
C TYR A 90 -5.33 -17.66 -2.72
N ILE A 91 -4.70 -16.62 -3.27
CA ILE A 91 -4.00 -15.59 -2.49
C ILE A 91 -4.95 -14.40 -2.41
N VAL A 92 -5.20 -13.89 -1.19
CA VAL A 92 -6.18 -12.84 -0.94
C VAL A 92 -5.60 -11.70 -0.11
N GLY A 93 -6.32 -10.59 -0.08
CA GLY A 93 -5.99 -9.40 0.69
C GLY A 93 -4.72 -8.74 0.19
N MET A 94 -4.00 -8.06 1.09
CA MET A 94 -2.76 -7.37 0.75
C MET A 94 -1.71 -8.27 0.10
N LYS A 95 -1.70 -9.57 0.42
CA LYS A 95 -0.77 -10.53 -0.20
C LYS A 95 -1.07 -10.77 -1.68
N SER A 96 -2.34 -10.66 -2.10
CA SER A 96 -2.71 -10.83 -3.52
C SER A 96 -2.29 -9.64 -4.35
N TYR A 97 -2.01 -8.49 -3.73
CA TYR A 97 -1.55 -7.29 -4.42
C TYR A 97 -0.04 -7.29 -4.70
N GLY A 98 0.69 -8.26 -4.15
CA GLY A 98 2.12 -8.39 -4.40
C GLY A 98 2.89 -7.13 -4.01
N ARG A 99 3.38 -6.41 -5.03
CA ARG A 99 4.15 -5.15 -4.93
C ARG A 99 3.29 -3.90 -5.12
N ALA A 100 2.02 -4.04 -5.51
CA ALA A 100 1.12 -2.91 -5.73
C ALA A 100 0.72 -2.28 -4.37
N PRO A 101 0.91 -0.96 -4.18
CA PRO A 101 0.70 -0.30 -2.89
C PRO A 101 -0.75 0.17 -2.65
N THR A 102 -1.66 -0.10 -3.58
CA THR A 102 -2.98 0.53 -3.67
C THR A 102 -4.13 -0.31 -3.09
N PHE A 103 -3.82 -1.29 -2.23
CA PHE A 103 -4.83 -2.18 -1.67
C PHE A 103 -5.77 -1.48 -0.68
N LEU A 104 -7.07 -1.71 -0.83
CA LEU A 104 -8.11 -1.23 0.08
C LEU A 104 -8.78 -2.40 0.81
N MET A 105 -9.13 -2.20 2.09
CA MET A 105 -9.85 -3.22 2.86
C MET A 105 -11.18 -3.61 2.23
N ALA A 106 -11.90 -2.65 1.65
CA ALA A 106 -13.17 -2.88 0.95
C ALA A 106 -12.98 -3.86 -0.22
N THR A 107 -11.90 -3.70 -1.00
CA THR A 107 -11.50 -4.67 -2.01
C THR A 107 -11.27 -6.05 -1.39
N GLY A 108 -10.51 -6.13 -0.30
CA GLY A 108 -10.27 -7.40 0.40
C GLY A 108 -11.55 -8.12 0.84
N TYR A 109 -12.55 -7.39 1.32
CA TYR A 109 -13.84 -7.97 1.70
C TYR A 109 -14.58 -8.56 0.49
N GLU A 110 -14.54 -7.86 -0.64
CA GLU A 110 -15.13 -8.37 -1.88
C GLU A 110 -14.43 -9.63 -2.39
N GLN A 111 -13.08 -9.66 -2.35
CA GLN A 111 -12.29 -10.83 -2.70
C GLN A 111 -12.73 -12.06 -1.88
N VAL A 112 -12.81 -11.92 -0.55
CA VAL A 112 -13.17 -13.02 0.35
C VAL A 112 -14.62 -13.46 0.16
N ARG A 113 -15.55 -12.51 -0.03
CA ARG A 113 -16.97 -12.82 -0.31
C ARG A 113 -17.12 -13.65 -1.58
N SER A 114 -16.52 -13.20 -2.69
CA SER A 114 -16.58 -13.88 -3.99
C SER A 114 -15.97 -15.29 -3.91
N ILE A 115 -14.82 -15.44 -3.23
CA ILE A 115 -14.19 -16.76 -3.02
C ILE A 115 -15.06 -17.68 -2.16
N ALA A 116 -15.64 -17.17 -1.08
CA ALA A 116 -16.51 -17.97 -0.22
C ALA A 116 -17.74 -18.51 -0.98
N ALA A 117 -18.34 -17.71 -1.87
CA ALA A 117 -19.43 -18.15 -2.75
C ALA A 117 -18.97 -19.26 -3.70
N ALA A 118 -17.80 -19.10 -4.34
CA ALA A 118 -17.25 -20.11 -5.25
C ALA A 118 -16.97 -21.44 -4.51
N LEU A 119 -16.37 -21.38 -3.31
CA LEU A 119 -16.10 -22.55 -2.48
C LEU A 119 -17.38 -23.24 -1.99
N ALA A 120 -18.47 -22.49 -1.81
CA ALA A 120 -19.79 -23.03 -1.49
C ALA A 120 -20.53 -23.63 -2.71
N GLY A 121 -19.97 -23.49 -3.92
CA GLY A 121 -20.57 -23.95 -5.17
C GLY A 121 -21.56 -22.95 -5.81
N ASP A 122 -21.71 -21.77 -5.23
CA ASP A 122 -22.55 -20.70 -5.76
C ASP A 122 -21.76 -19.85 -6.76
N ARG A 123 -21.70 -20.32 -8.01
CA ARG A 123 -20.96 -19.63 -9.09
C ARG A 123 -21.60 -18.30 -9.49
N GLU A 124 -22.92 -18.19 -9.41
CA GLU A 124 -23.62 -16.95 -9.76
C GLU A 124 -23.25 -15.85 -8.77
N ALA A 125 -23.30 -16.13 -7.46
CA ALA A 125 -22.89 -15.17 -6.44
C ALA A 125 -21.37 -14.91 -6.44
N ALA A 126 -20.54 -15.87 -6.83
CA ALA A 126 -19.09 -15.66 -6.99
C ALA A 126 -18.77 -14.67 -8.12
N ASP A 127 -19.47 -14.79 -9.25
CA ASP A 127 -19.25 -13.96 -10.43
C ASP A 127 -19.93 -12.58 -10.31
N ALA A 128 -20.94 -12.45 -9.44
CA ALA A 128 -21.53 -11.16 -9.10
C ALA A 128 -20.56 -10.34 -8.25
N VAL A 129 -20.03 -9.23 -8.79
CA VAL A 129 -19.07 -8.38 -8.08
C VAL A 129 -19.77 -7.27 -7.30
N HIS A 130 -19.54 -7.19 -5.98
CA HIS A 130 -20.30 -6.36 -5.04
C HIS A 130 -19.39 -5.34 -4.34
N LEU A 131 -18.70 -4.49 -5.09
CA LEU A 131 -17.86 -3.42 -4.53
C LEU A 131 -18.25 -2.08 -5.13
N ASP A 132 -18.67 -1.16 -4.25
CA ASP A 132 -18.90 0.23 -4.58
C ASP A 132 -17.82 1.06 -3.87
N LEU A 133 -16.93 1.69 -4.65
CA LEU A 133 -15.90 2.58 -4.15
C LEU A 133 -16.20 4.00 -4.65
N PRO A 134 -16.18 5.02 -3.78
CA PRO A 134 -16.31 6.39 -4.23
C PRO A 134 -15.13 6.74 -5.16
N GLU A 135 -15.42 7.30 -6.35
CA GLU A 135 -14.42 7.57 -7.39
C GLU A 135 -13.29 8.53 -6.98
N THR A 136 -13.43 9.23 -5.84
CA THR A 136 -12.45 10.20 -5.35
C THR A 136 -12.21 10.04 -3.85
N GLY A 137 -10.96 10.25 -3.40
CA GLY A 137 -10.68 10.56 -1.99
C GLY A 137 -10.15 9.45 -1.10
N VAL A 138 -9.88 8.24 -1.59
CA VAL A 138 -9.43 7.15 -0.70
C VAL A 138 -7.93 7.23 -0.34
N CYS A 139 -7.08 7.81 -1.20
CA CYS A 139 -5.64 8.05 -0.91
C CYS A 139 -5.22 9.51 -1.10
N SER A 140 -6.12 10.46 -0.90
CA SER A 140 -5.74 11.87 -0.91
C SER A 140 -4.99 12.20 0.38
N ALA A 141 -3.66 12.17 0.34
CA ALA A 141 -2.85 12.89 1.31
C ALA A 141 -2.66 14.32 0.79
N ASP A 142 -3.34 15.29 1.41
CA ASP A 142 -3.08 16.70 1.12
C ASP A 142 -1.68 17.07 1.66
N LEU A 143 -0.64 16.89 0.84
CA LEU A 143 0.72 17.34 1.17
C LEU A 143 0.83 18.84 1.43
N SER A 144 -0.20 19.63 1.11
CA SER A 144 -0.27 21.06 1.43
C SER A 144 -0.63 21.35 2.88
N ALA A 145 -1.08 20.35 3.65
CA ALA A 145 -1.29 20.43 5.10
C ALA A 145 -0.02 20.06 5.88
N SER A 146 1.17 20.23 5.30
CA SER A 146 2.42 20.08 6.05
C SER A 146 2.51 21.17 7.13
N CYS A 147 2.57 20.74 8.39
CA CYS A 147 2.77 21.61 9.55
C CYS A 147 4.22 22.11 9.70
N ASP A 148 5.08 21.97 8.67
CA ASP A 148 6.48 22.42 8.70
C ASP A 148 6.66 23.94 8.58
N ALA A 149 5.60 24.74 8.78
CA ALA A 149 5.81 26.15 9.05
C ALA A 149 6.51 26.27 10.42
N PRO A 150 7.73 26.85 10.49
CA PRO A 150 8.43 27.00 11.75
C PRO A 150 7.59 27.86 12.68
N THR A 151 6.95 27.22 13.67
CA THR A 151 6.25 27.90 14.74
C THR A 151 7.30 28.30 15.77
N GLU A 152 7.46 29.60 16.02
CA GLU A 152 8.30 30.07 17.11
C GLU A 152 7.86 29.42 18.42
N PRO A 153 8.78 28.89 19.25
CA PRO A 153 8.42 28.20 20.47
C PRO A 153 7.74 29.17 21.44
N GLN A 154 6.42 29.06 21.57
CA GLN A 154 5.67 29.79 22.58
C GLN A 154 5.74 29.06 23.92
N LEU A 155 6.19 29.79 24.94
CA LEU A 155 6.16 29.36 26.33
C LEU A 155 4.71 29.16 26.79
N VAL A 156 4.33 27.90 27.00
CA VAL A 156 3.02 27.55 27.57
C VAL A 156 3.12 27.65 29.09
N THR A 157 2.33 28.53 29.69
CA THR A 157 2.18 28.61 31.15
C THR A 157 1.01 27.71 31.57
N ALA A 158 1.25 26.76 32.47
CA ALA A 158 0.22 25.84 32.95
C ALA A 158 -0.87 26.59 33.75
N GLY A 159 -2.12 26.55 33.28
CA GLY A 159 -3.28 27.07 34.04
C GLY A 159 -4.37 27.77 33.24
N THR A 160 -4.22 27.97 31.93
CA THR A 160 -5.24 28.62 31.08
C THR A 160 -5.65 27.69 29.93
N PRO A 161 -6.93 27.60 29.54
CA PRO A 161 -7.33 26.79 28.38
C PRO A 161 -6.58 27.24 27.11
N ALA A 162 -6.10 26.26 26.35
CA ALA A 162 -5.38 26.48 25.10
C ALA A 162 -6.27 27.24 24.10
N PRO A 163 -5.71 28.20 23.33
CA PRO A 163 -6.46 28.77 22.21
C PRO A 163 -6.83 27.66 21.23
N THR A 164 -8.05 27.71 20.71
CA THR A 164 -8.53 26.84 19.64
C THR A 164 -7.74 27.12 18.37
N SER A 165 -6.59 26.47 18.25
CA SER A 165 -5.93 26.24 16.98
C SER A 165 -6.81 25.29 16.15
N PRO A 166 -6.87 25.45 14.81
CA PRO A 166 -7.60 24.52 13.97
C PRO A 166 -7.02 23.12 14.16
N THR A 167 -7.82 22.23 14.75
CA THR A 167 -7.49 20.81 14.88
C THR A 167 -7.35 20.20 13.49
N CYS A 168 -6.19 19.62 13.20
CA CYS A 168 -5.99 18.71 12.07
C CYS A 168 -6.70 17.37 12.35
N CYS A 169 -7.41 16.86 11.34
CA CYS A 169 -7.99 15.51 11.32
C CYS A 169 -6.92 14.46 10.99
#